data_AF-A0A9D4I441-F1
#
_entry.id   AF-A0A9D4I441-F1
#
_cell.length_a   1.000
_cell.length_b   1.000
_cell.length_c   1.000
_cell.angle_alpha   90.00
_cell.angle_beta   90.00
_cell.angle_gamma   90.00
#
_symmetry.space_group_name_H-M   'P 1'
#
loop_
_entity.id
_entity.type
_entity.pdbx_description
1 polymer ?
#
loop_
_entity_poly.entity_id
_entity_poly.type
_entity_poly.pdbx_seq_one_letter_code
_entity_poly.pdbx_strand_id
1 'polypeptide(L)' 'MKNVVVQGVYIVGMHHRRELEVDVIHYCGQEHDNPYDKNAIAVFSDTEMRHKVGYLRREDAVRLKMCIDI' A
#
# COMPACT_ATOMS: atom_id res chain seq x y z
N MET A 1 15.40 16.09 7.59
CA MET A 1 14.60 14.86 7.38
C MET A 1 15.49 13.82 6.72
N LYS A 2 15.42 12.55 7.16
CA LYS A 2 16.14 11.43 6.53
C LYS A 2 15.19 10.74 5.58
N ASN A 3 15.60 10.51 4.34
CA ASN A 3 14.83 9.72 3.39
C ASN A 3 15.06 8.24 3.67
N VAL A 4 13.99 7.48 3.86
CA VAL A 4 14.03 6.02 3.98
C VAL A 4 13.50 5.43 2.68
N VAL A 5 14.29 4.56 2.06
CA VAL A 5 13.86 3.81 0.87
C VAL A 5 13.51 2.40 1.30
N VAL A 6 12.29 1.98 1.00
CA VAL A 6 11.86 0.59 1.20
C VAL A 6 11.83 -0.10 -0.16
N GLN A 7 12.60 -1.17 -0.30
CA GLN A 7 12.70 -1.95 -1.53
C GLN A 7 12.05 -3.31 -1.33
N GLY A 8 11.39 -3.83 -2.38
CA GLY A 8 10.86 -5.20 -2.40
C GLY A 8 9.55 -5.39 -1.64
N VAL A 9 8.59 -4.46 -1.79
CA VAL A 9 7.22 -4.65 -1.30
C VAL A 9 6.34 -5.25 -2.40
N TYR A 10 5.41 -6.11 -2.00
CA TYR A 10 4.51 -6.78 -2.92
C TYR A 10 3.09 -6.23 -2.79
N ILE A 11 2.44 -6.01 -3.93
CA ILE A 11 1.04 -5.63 -4.01
C ILE A 11 0.22 -6.85 -4.40
N VAL A 12 -0.87 -7.09 -3.67
CA VAL A 12 -1.78 -8.23 -3.81
C VAL A 12 -3.23 -7.76 -3.87
N GLY A 13 -4.15 -8.66 -4.23
CA GLY A 13 -5.58 -8.32 -4.30
C GLY A 13 -5.91 -7.34 -5.44
N MET A 14 -5.13 -7.36 -6.52
CA MET A 14 -5.36 -6.52 -7.69
C MET A 14 -6.52 -7.09 -8.53
N HIS A 15 -7.76 -6.74 -8.18
CA HIS A 15 -8.94 -7.28 -8.83
C HIS A 15 -9.24 -6.65 -10.20
N HIS A 16 -8.81 -5.39 -10.42
CA HIS A 16 -9.14 -4.63 -11.63
C HIS A 16 -7.97 -4.46 -12.60
N ARG A 17 -6.74 -4.76 -12.18
CA ARG A 17 -5.53 -4.66 -13.01
C ARG A 17 -4.70 -5.93 -12.84
N ARG A 18 -4.12 -6.43 -13.93
CA ARG A 18 -3.19 -7.57 -13.87
C ARG A 18 -1.77 -7.17 -13.55
N GLU A 19 -1.41 -5.92 -13.85
CA GLU A 19 -0.05 -5.39 -13.74
C GLU A 19 -0.08 -3.92 -13.30
N LEU A 20 1.02 -3.47 -12.71
CA LEU A 20 1.28 -2.07 -12.38
C LEU A 20 2.25 -1.50 -13.39
N GLU A 21 2.03 -0.25 -13.77
CA GLU A 21 2.98 0.47 -14.60
C GLU A 21 4.25 0.78 -13.79
N VAL A 22 5.40 0.51 -14.40
CA VAL A 22 6.72 0.85 -13.84
C VAL A 22 6.89 2.37 -13.91
N ASP A 23 7.65 2.93 -12.95
CA ASP A 23 7.92 4.38 -12.83
C ASP A 23 6.69 5.26 -12.58
N VAL A 24 5.56 4.66 -12.17
CA VAL A 24 4.36 5.39 -11.74
C VAL A 24 4.29 5.46 -10.22
N ILE A 25 4.11 6.67 -9.69
CA ILE A 25 3.91 6.91 -8.26
C ILE A 25 2.52 6.41 -7.87
N HIS A 26 2.50 5.57 -6.83
CA HIS A 26 1.28 5.11 -6.17
C HIS A 26 1.28 5.62 -4.72
N TYR A 27 0.08 5.73 -4.16
CA TYR A 27 -0.12 6.25 -2.81
C TYR A 27 -0.59 5.13 -1.90
N CYS A 28 -0.14 5.14 -0.65
CA CYS A 28 -0.53 4.14 0.34
C CYS A 28 -1.38 4.80 1.42
N GLY A 29 -2.42 4.10 1.89
CA GLY A 29 -3.28 4.53 2.99
C GLY A 29 -3.72 3.36 3.84
N GLN A 30 -3.78 3.55 5.16
CA GLN A 30 -4.22 2.50 6.08
C GLN A 30 -5.75 2.38 6.07
N GLU A 31 -6.26 1.15 5.97
CA GLU A 31 -7.69 0.85 6.10
C GLU A 31 -7.97 0.18 7.44
N HIS A 32 -8.21 0.99 8.46
CA HIS A 32 -8.50 0.50 9.82
C HIS A 32 -9.77 -0.34 9.90
N ASP A 33 -10.76 -0.04 9.04
CA ASP A 33 -12.05 -0.71 9.00
C ASP A 33 -12.05 -1.97 8.13
N ASN A 34 -10.89 -2.43 7.66
CA ASN A 34 -10.81 -3.66 6.90
C ASN A 34 -11.22 -4.86 7.79
N PRO A 35 -12.24 -5.65 7.39
CA PRO A 35 -12.81 -6.69 8.24
C PRO A 35 -11.88 -7.91 8.43
N TYR A 36 -10.82 -8.04 7.63
CA TYR A 36 -9.91 -9.19 7.65
C TYR A 36 -8.54 -8.86 8.27
N ASP A 37 -8.11 -7.59 8.17
CA ASP A 37 -6.83 -7.15 8.69
C ASP A 37 -6.82 -5.68 9.10
N LYS A 38 -6.81 -5.41 10.41
CA LYS A 38 -6.69 -4.05 10.98
C LYS A 38 -5.40 -3.30 10.59
N ASN A 39 -4.42 -4.02 10.03
CA ASN A 39 -3.16 -3.46 9.54
C ASN A 39 -3.12 -3.39 8.02
N ALA A 40 -4.25 -3.56 7.32
CA ALA A 40 -4.30 -3.46 5.87
C ALA A 40 -3.83 -2.07 5.42
N ILE A 41 -2.87 -2.06 4.50
CA ILE A 41 -2.45 -0.86 3.78
C ILE A 41 -2.92 -1.01 2.33
N ALA A 42 -3.87 -0.19 1.95
CA ALA A 42 -4.36 -0.10 0.58
C ALA A 42 -3.41 0.74 -0.28
N VAL A 43 -3.31 0.38 -1.54
CA VAL A 43 -2.52 1.10 -2.55
C VAL A 43 -3.47 1.74 -3.55
N PHE A 44 -3.26 3.01 -3.87
CA PHE A 44 -4.10 3.86 -4.69
C PHE A 44 -3.33 4.46 -5.85
N SER A 45 -4.01 4.67 -6.98
CA SER A 45 -3.42 5.33 -8.16
C SER A 45 -3.53 6.86 -8.11
N ASP A 46 -4.21 7.42 -7.11
CA ASP A 46 -4.45 8.86 -6.97
C ASP A 46 -4.22 9.34 -5.53
N THR A 47 -3.92 10.62 -5.39
CA THR A 47 -3.67 11.29 -4.10
C THR A 47 -4.92 11.41 -3.24
N GLU A 48 -6.11 11.37 -3.84
CA GLU A 48 -7.39 11.47 -3.13
C GLU A 48 -7.85 10.11 -2.56
N MET A 49 -7.06 9.05 -2.78
CA MET A 49 -7.33 7.68 -2.32
C MET A 49 -8.68 7.12 -2.80
N ARG A 50 -9.11 7.49 -4.01
CA ARG A 50 -10.41 7.04 -4.56
C ARG A 50 -10.31 5.75 -5.38
N HIS A 51 -9.21 5.56 -6.08
CA HIS A 51 -9.01 4.46 -7.02
C HIS A 51 -8.02 3.44 -6.43
N LYS A 52 -8.59 2.50 -5.66
CA LYS A 52 -7.83 1.40 -5.07
C LYS A 52 -7.32 0.44 -6.15
N VAL A 53 -6.02 0.18 -6.11
CA VAL A 53 -5.34 -0.73 -7.02
C VAL A 53 -5.15 -2.12 -6.38
N GLY A 54 -4.96 -2.16 -5.07
CA GLY A 54 -4.80 -3.39 -4.31
C GLY A 54 -4.41 -3.10 -2.86
N TYR A 55 -3.75 -4.06 -2.24
CA TYR A 55 -3.20 -3.95 -0.89
C TYR A 55 -1.73 -4.33 -0.90
N LEU A 56 -0.96 -3.79 0.04
CA LEU A 56 0.33 -4.39 0.36
C LEU A 56 0.11 -5.80 0.92
N ARG A 57 1.02 -6.72 0.58
CA ARG A 57 1.05 -8.03 1.22
C ARG A 57 1.14 -7.84 2.73
N ARG A 58 0.39 -8.65 3.48
CA ARG A 58 0.25 -8.53 4.96
C ARG A 58 1.59 -8.36 5.69
N GLU A 59 2.61 -9.14 5.33
CA GLU A 59 3.94 -9.06 5.94
C GLU A 59 4.64 -7.73 5.68
N ASP A 60 4.48 -7.17 4.48
CA ASP A 60 5.07 -5.88 4.09
C ASP A 60 4.33 -4.72 4.76
N ALA A 61 3.00 -4.83 4.87
CA ALA A 61 2.17 -3.87 5.59
C ALA A 61 2.57 -3.74 7.07
N VAL A 62 2.83 -4.88 7.75
CA VAL A 62 3.29 -4.89 9.15
C VAL A 62 4.66 -4.20 9.29
N ARG A 63 5.60 -4.45 8.37
CA ARG A 63 6.93 -3.83 8.39
C ARG A 63 6.85 -2.32 8.16
N LEU A 64 6.04 -1.88 7.21
CA LEU A 64 5.90 -0.47 6.84
C LEU A 64 5.13 0.35 7.85
N LYS A 65 4.19 -0.25 8.58
CA LYS A 65 3.45 0.44 9.63
C LYS A 65 4.36 1.10 10.66
N MET A 66 5.47 0.42 11.02
CA MET A 66 6.48 0.98 11.93
C MET A 66 7.13 2.26 11.41
N CYS A 67 7.10 2.51 10.10
CA CYS A 67 7.66 3.72 9.47
C CYS A 67 6.62 4.81 9.26
N ILE A 68 5.32 4.47 9.22
CA ILE A 68 4.22 5.41 8.96
C ILE A 68 3.69 6.01 10.29
N ASP A 69 3.82 5.29 11.41
CA ASP A 69 3.42 5.74 12.75
C ASP A 69 4.45 6.66 13.46
N ILE A 70 5.46 7.20 12.75
CA ILE A 70 6.50 8.13 13.26
C ILE A 70 6.26 9.54 12.73
#